data_AF-A0A225US56-F1
#
_entry.id   AF-A0A225US56-F1
#
_cell.length_a   1.000
_cell.length_b   1.000
_cell.length_c   1.000
_cell.angle_alpha   90.00
_cell.angle_beta   90.00
_cell.angle_gamma   90.00
#
_symmetry.space_group_name_H-M   'P 1'
#
loop_
_entity.id
_entity.type
_entity.pdbx_description
1 polymer ?
#
loop_
_entity_poly.entity_id
_entity_poly.type
_entity_poly.pdbx_seq_one_letter_code
_entity_poly.pdbx_strand_id
1 'polypeptide(L)'
;MAADPKLQLLVVALGAIALQQFVSRRHHQVVEAEKVKQQKLQAKAQATANAKDEAYVVEIEYCTGCRWMLRAAWMAQELLTTFQQDENSRLRSVTLTPNSRQGGVFNVFLREIGPNADPDAEPDMLWSRKIAGRFPESKELKQLVRDIVCPERGLGHSDKK
;
A
#
# COMPACT_ATOMS: atom_id res chain seq x y z
N MET A 1 31.43 -39.86 61.70
CA MET A 1 30.20 -39.06 61.95
C MET A 1 29.28 -39.24 60.76
N ALA A 2 28.22 -40.05 60.90
CA ALA A 2 27.23 -40.22 59.84
C ALA A 2 26.32 -38.98 59.81
N ALA A 3 26.13 -38.38 58.64
CA ALA A 3 25.21 -37.27 58.48
C ALA A 3 23.76 -37.74 58.75
N ASP A 4 22.94 -36.89 59.36
CA ASP A 4 21.52 -37.17 59.64
C ASP A 4 20.77 -37.45 58.32
N PRO A 5 20.17 -38.65 58.13
CA PRO A 5 19.45 -39.00 56.92
C PRO A 5 18.28 -38.04 56.60
N LYS A 6 17.70 -37.39 57.61
CA LYS A 6 16.67 -36.36 57.41
C LYS A 6 17.26 -35.09 56.79
N LEU A 7 18.48 -34.71 57.20
CA LEU A 7 19.19 -33.55 56.65
C LEU A 7 19.63 -33.81 55.20
N GLN A 8 20.08 -35.03 54.88
CA GLN A 8 20.41 -35.42 53.50
C GLN A 8 19.18 -35.39 52.58
N LEU A 9 18.04 -35.90 53.04
CA LEU A 9 16.79 -35.90 52.27
C LEU A 9 16.30 -34.47 51.97
N LEU A 10 16.42 -33.55 52.94
CA LEU A 10 16.09 -32.13 52.77
C LEU A 10 16.96 -31.43 51.72
N VAL A 11 18.28 -31.68 51.74
CA VAL A 11 19.22 -31.10 50.76
C VAL A 11 18.92 -31.59 49.34
N VAL A 12 18.60 -32.88 49.17
CA VAL A 12 18.23 -33.45 47.87
C VAL A 12 16.91 -32.87 47.36
N ALA A 13 15.90 -32.74 48.22
CA ALA A 13 14.60 -32.17 47.85
C ALA A 13 14.71 -30.69 47.41
N LEU A 14 15.48 -29.87 48.13
CA LEU A 14 15.73 -28.48 47.77
C LEU A 14 16.51 -28.35 46.45
N GLY A 15 17.49 -29.23 46.22
CA GLY A 15 18.23 -29.29 44.96
C GLY A 15 17.35 -29.65 43.77
N ALA A 16 16.43 -30.61 43.92
CA ALA A 16 15.48 -31.00 42.89
C ALA A 16 14.49 -29.87 42.55
N ILE A 17 13.96 -29.17 43.56
CA ILE A 17 13.07 -28.02 43.36
C ILE A 17 13.82 -26.88 42.65
N ALA A 18 15.05 -26.56 43.06
CA ALA A 18 15.85 -25.53 42.42
C ALA A 18 16.15 -25.86 40.95
N LEU A 19 16.48 -27.12 40.64
CA LEU A 19 16.69 -27.60 39.27
C LEU A 19 15.40 -27.53 38.44
N GLN A 20 14.27 -27.98 38.98
CA GLN A 20 12.97 -27.93 38.31
C GLN A 20 12.52 -26.49 38.03
N GLN A 21 12.71 -25.57 38.99
CA GLN A 21 12.45 -24.15 38.82
C GLN A 21 13.36 -23.52 37.76
N PHE A 22 14.65 -23.90 37.71
CA PHE A 22 15.60 -23.41 36.72
C PHE A 22 15.23 -23.85 35.29
N VAL A 23 14.91 -25.13 35.10
CA VAL A 23 14.47 -25.67 33.80
C VAL A 23 13.18 -25.00 33.34
N SER A 24 12.21 -24.83 34.24
CA SER A 24 10.93 -24.16 33.94
C SER A 24 11.14 -22.69 33.54
N ARG A 25 11.97 -21.93 34.27
CA ARG A 25 12.32 -20.54 33.93
C ARG A 25 13.01 -20.45 32.57
N ARG A 26 13.96 -21.34 32.27
CA ARG A 26 14.62 -21.37 30.95
C ARG A 26 13.65 -21.69 29.83
N HIS A 27 12.77 -22.66 30.03
CA HIS A 27 11.73 -22.98 29.04
C HIS A 27 10.81 -21.78 28.80
N HIS A 28 10.35 -21.10 29.86
CA HIS A 28 9.52 -19.90 29.74
C HIS A 28 10.24 -18.78 28.95
N GLN A 29 11.51 -18.53 29.25
CA GLN A 29 12.32 -17.53 28.55
C GLN A 29 12.49 -17.86 27.05
N VAL A 30 12.69 -19.13 26.69
CA VAL A 30 12.79 -19.56 25.29
C VAL A 30 11.45 -19.35 24.58
N VAL A 31 10.34 -19.77 25.19
CA VAL A 31 9.00 -19.61 24.63
C VAL A 31 8.63 -18.13 24.46
N GLU A 32 8.96 -17.26 25.42
CA GLU A 32 8.73 -15.82 25.30
C GLU A 32 9.60 -15.21 24.19
N ALA A 33 10.87 -15.59 24.09
CA ALA A 33 11.76 -15.11 23.03
C ALA A 33 11.25 -15.54 21.63
N GLU A 34 10.77 -16.78 21.49
CA GLU A 34 10.16 -17.27 20.25
C GLU A 34 8.86 -16.52 19.92
N LYS A 35 8.00 -16.27 20.90
CA LYS A 35 6.78 -15.46 20.71
C LYS A 35 7.11 -14.05 20.23
N VAL A 36 8.09 -13.37 20.86
CA VAL A 36 8.53 -12.03 20.43
C VAL A 36 9.11 -12.07 19.02
N LYS A 37 9.90 -13.08 18.70
CA LYS A 37 10.45 -13.27 17.34
C LYS A 37 9.34 -13.47 16.31
N GLN A 38 8.34 -14.30 16.61
CA GLN A 38 7.19 -14.53 15.74
C GLN A 38 6.34 -13.27 15.57
N GLN A 39 6.06 -12.54 16.65
CA GLN A 39 5.32 -11.26 16.59
C GLN A 39 6.03 -10.24 15.70
N LYS A 40 7.37 -10.11 15.81
CA LYS A 40 8.14 -9.22 14.93
C LYS A 40 8.09 -9.63 13.47
N LEU A 41 8.18 -10.94 13.18
CA LEU A 41 8.07 -11.47 11.81
C LEU A 41 6.67 -11.22 11.23
N GLN A 42 5.62 -11.45 12.02
CA GLN A 42 4.23 -11.19 11.65
C GLN A 42 3.98 -9.71 11.40
N ALA A 43 4.44 -8.82 12.28
CA ALA A 43 4.30 -7.37 12.10
C ALA A 43 5.00 -6.87 10.82
N LYS A 44 6.19 -7.39 10.51
CA LYS A 44 6.91 -7.06 9.27
C LYS A 44 6.17 -7.57 8.03
N ALA A 45 5.64 -8.79 8.08
CA ALA A 45 4.84 -9.35 6.99
C ALA A 45 3.55 -8.54 6.77
N GLN A 46 2.87 -8.14 7.85
CA GLN A 46 1.67 -7.31 7.81
C GLN A 46 1.95 -5.93 7.20
N ALA A 47 3.04 -5.27 7.61
CA ALA A 47 3.43 -3.97 7.04
C ALA A 47 3.73 -4.08 5.53
N THR A 48 4.38 -5.17 5.11
CA THR A 48 4.67 -5.42 3.69
C THR A 48 3.39 -5.72 2.89
N ALA A 49 2.43 -6.43 3.49
CA ALA A 49 1.13 -6.70 2.87
C ALA A 49 0.31 -5.40 2.72
N ASN A 50 0.24 -4.58 3.77
CA ASN A 50 -0.51 -3.32 3.74
C ASN A 50 0.04 -2.34 2.68
N ALA A 51 1.35 -2.30 2.45
CA ALA A 51 1.95 -1.49 1.38
C ALA A 51 1.60 -2.02 -0.03
N LYS A 52 1.32 -3.32 -0.16
CA LYS A 52 0.90 -3.94 -1.42
C LYS A 52 -0.57 -3.68 -1.75
N ASP A 53 -1.35 -3.27 -0.75
CA ASP A 53 -2.78 -2.95 -0.89
C ASP A 53 -3.04 -1.46 -1.18
N GLU A 54 -1.99 -0.64 -1.28
CA GLU A 54 -2.11 0.74 -1.78
C GLU A 54 -2.58 0.74 -3.23
N ALA A 55 -3.62 1.50 -3.51
CA ALA A 55 -4.21 1.62 -4.83
C ALA A 55 -4.59 3.07 -5.15
N TYR A 56 -4.88 3.35 -6.42
CA TYR A 56 -5.23 4.69 -6.87
C TYR A 56 -6.45 4.71 -7.76
N VAL A 57 -7.14 5.85 -7.72
CA VAL A 57 -8.24 6.20 -8.62
C VAL A 57 -7.83 7.45 -9.39
N VAL A 58 -7.87 7.37 -10.72
CA VAL A 58 -7.74 8.57 -11.56
C VAL A 58 -9.12 9.20 -11.72
N GLU A 59 -9.22 10.51 -11.56
CA GLU A 59 -10.46 11.24 -11.80
C GLU A 59 -10.25 12.24 -12.94
N ILE A 60 -11.09 12.18 -13.97
CA ILE A 60 -11.10 13.11 -15.10
C ILE A 60 -12.33 13.99 -14.97
N GLU A 61 -12.12 15.22 -14.52
CA GLU A 61 -13.15 16.25 -14.44
C GLU A 61 -13.26 16.98 -15.79
N TYR A 62 -14.47 17.05 -16.35
CA TYR A 62 -14.68 17.64 -17.67
C TYR A 62 -15.88 18.57 -17.76
N CYS A 63 -15.74 19.63 -18.56
CA CYS A 63 -16.82 20.55 -18.90
C CYS A 63 -17.92 19.85 -19.72
N THR A 64 -19.12 19.76 -19.16
CA THR A 64 -20.28 19.16 -19.86
C THR A 64 -20.79 20.05 -20.99
N GLY A 65 -20.79 21.38 -20.81
CA GLY A 65 -21.20 22.35 -21.83
C GLY A 65 -20.27 22.43 -23.05
N CYS A 66 -19.04 21.90 -22.94
CA CYS A 66 -18.03 21.95 -23.99
C CYS A 66 -18.03 20.71 -24.89
N ARG A 67 -18.91 19.73 -24.61
CA ARG A 67 -18.96 18.41 -25.28
C ARG A 67 -17.64 17.62 -25.19
N TRP A 68 -16.93 17.73 -24.07
CA TRP A 68 -15.65 17.05 -23.87
C TRP A 68 -15.75 15.65 -23.25
N MET A 69 -16.96 15.16 -22.98
CA MET A 69 -17.20 13.82 -22.45
C MET A 69 -16.52 12.72 -23.27
N LEU A 70 -16.60 12.78 -24.61
CA LEU A 70 -15.97 11.78 -25.49
C LEU A 70 -14.45 11.75 -25.36
N ARG A 71 -13.81 12.92 -25.18
CA ARG A 71 -12.37 12.99 -24.96
C ARG A 71 -11.99 12.44 -23.60
N ALA A 72 -12.76 12.77 -22.56
CA ALA A 72 -12.54 12.25 -21.21
C ALA A 72 -12.68 10.71 -21.19
N ALA A 73 -13.72 10.18 -21.83
CA ALA A 73 -13.96 8.75 -21.94
C ALA A 73 -12.85 8.03 -22.73
N TRP A 74 -12.38 8.61 -23.84
CA TRP A 74 -11.26 8.05 -24.59
C TRP A 74 -9.98 8.00 -23.73
N MET A 75 -9.64 9.06 -23.01
CA MET A 75 -8.48 9.06 -22.11
C MET A 75 -8.61 8.03 -20.98
N ALA A 76 -9.82 7.84 -20.44
CA ALA A 76 -10.07 6.78 -19.47
C ALA A 76 -9.83 5.38 -20.06
N GLN A 77 -10.30 5.13 -21.29
CA GLN A 77 -10.04 3.87 -22.00
C GLN A 77 -8.54 3.67 -22.25
N GLU A 78 -7.82 4.70 -22.66
CA GLU A 78 -6.37 4.66 -22.87
C GLU A 78 -5.63 4.25 -21.58
N LEU A 79 -6.01 4.79 -20.43
CA LEU A 79 -5.43 4.43 -19.14
C LEU A 79 -5.77 2.99 -18.74
N LEU A 80 -7.06 2.64 -18.74
CA LEU A 80 -7.52 1.31 -18.32
C LEU A 80 -6.88 0.21 -19.19
N THR A 81 -6.87 0.38 -20.51
CA THR A 81 -6.25 -0.60 -21.41
C THR A 81 -4.73 -0.71 -21.22
N THR A 82 -4.07 0.37 -20.85
CA THR A 82 -2.60 0.38 -20.61
C THR A 82 -2.22 -0.36 -19.34
N PHE A 83 -3.03 -0.25 -18.28
CA PHE A 83 -2.67 -0.74 -16.94
C PHE A 83 -3.43 -2.02 -16.51
N GLN A 84 -4.42 -2.51 -17.27
CA GLN A 84 -5.27 -3.64 -16.87
C GLN A 84 -4.57 -5.01 -16.71
N GLN A 85 -3.43 -5.26 -17.38
CA GLN A 85 -2.77 -6.57 -17.38
C GLN A 85 -1.56 -6.67 -16.45
N ASP A 86 -1.19 -5.58 -15.76
CA ASP A 86 -0.05 -5.59 -14.85
C ASP A 86 -0.50 -5.89 -13.43
N GLU A 87 0.00 -6.97 -12.85
CA GLU A 87 -0.26 -7.31 -11.44
C GLU A 87 0.36 -6.31 -10.45
N ASN A 88 1.37 -5.55 -10.89
CA ASN A 88 1.99 -4.49 -10.09
C ASN A 88 1.34 -3.12 -10.34
N SER A 89 0.34 -3.04 -11.24
CA SER A 89 -0.42 -1.81 -11.41
C SER A 89 -1.33 -1.62 -10.21
N ARG A 90 -1.15 -0.48 -9.54
CA ARG A 90 -1.99 -0.04 -8.43
C ARG A 90 -3.19 0.80 -8.90
N LEU A 91 -3.41 0.97 -10.21
CA LEU A 91 -4.57 1.67 -10.73
C LEU A 91 -5.83 0.81 -10.60
N ARG A 92 -6.83 1.30 -9.84
CA ARG A 92 -8.06 0.54 -9.59
C ARG A 92 -9.23 0.96 -10.46
N SER A 93 -9.36 2.25 -10.74
CA SER A 93 -10.45 2.79 -11.56
C SER A 93 -10.09 4.13 -12.18
N VAL A 94 -10.90 4.51 -13.17
CA VAL A 94 -10.92 5.87 -13.72
C VAL A 94 -12.35 6.39 -13.60
N THR A 95 -12.51 7.52 -12.92
CA THR A 95 -13.80 8.19 -12.70
C THR A 95 -13.94 9.35 -13.68
N LEU A 96 -15.11 9.48 -14.30
CA LEU A 96 -15.45 10.63 -15.14
C LEU A 96 -16.39 11.56 -14.37
N THR A 97 -15.90 12.74 -13.99
CA THR A 97 -16.66 13.70 -13.19
C THR A 97 -17.20 14.83 -14.08
N PRO A 98 -18.52 14.90 -14.33
CA PRO A 98 -19.10 15.99 -15.11
C PRO A 98 -19.08 17.30 -14.30
N ASN A 99 -18.45 18.34 -14.83
CA ASN A 99 -18.54 19.69 -14.31
C ASN A 99 -19.47 20.54 -15.19
N SER A 100 -20.65 20.87 -14.65
CA SER A 100 -21.64 21.76 -15.26
C SER A 100 -21.54 23.21 -14.80
N ARG A 101 -20.76 23.49 -13.75
CA ARG A 101 -20.70 24.81 -13.11
C ARG A 101 -19.64 25.72 -13.74
N GLN A 102 -18.57 25.14 -14.29
CA GLN A 102 -17.43 25.87 -14.83
C GLN A 102 -17.12 25.46 -16.28
N GLY A 103 -17.18 26.45 -17.18
CA GLY A 103 -16.81 26.26 -18.58
C GLY A 103 -15.31 26.04 -18.77
N GLY A 104 -14.94 25.18 -19.72
CA GLY A 104 -13.55 24.98 -20.12
C GLY A 104 -12.68 24.16 -19.16
N VAL A 105 -13.29 23.53 -18.15
CA VAL A 105 -12.60 22.61 -17.23
C VAL A 105 -12.24 21.30 -17.92
N PHE A 106 -10.99 20.92 -17.77
CA PHE A 106 -10.48 19.58 -18.04
C PHE A 106 -9.30 19.34 -17.11
N ASN A 107 -9.56 18.68 -15.99
CA ASN A 107 -8.56 18.38 -14.97
C ASN A 107 -8.44 16.87 -14.82
N VAL A 108 -7.23 16.40 -14.50
CA VAL A 108 -6.95 15.00 -14.19
C VAL A 108 -6.31 14.95 -12.82
N PHE A 109 -6.92 14.19 -11.94
CA PHE A 109 -6.52 14.02 -10.56
C PHE A 109 -6.16 12.57 -10.26
N LEU A 110 -5.36 12.35 -9.22
CA LEU A 110 -5.06 11.05 -8.67
C LEU A 110 -5.41 11.02 -7.18
N ARG A 111 -6.18 10.02 -6.77
CA ARG A 111 -6.57 9.78 -5.37
C ARG A 111 -5.95 8.48 -4.91
N GLU A 112 -5.32 8.50 -3.76
CA GLU A 112 -4.91 7.29 -3.07
C GLU A 112 -6.12 6.64 -2.38
N ILE A 113 -6.19 5.31 -2.45
CA ILE A 113 -7.17 4.48 -1.77
C ILE A 113 -6.45 3.29 -1.13
N GLY A 114 -6.96 2.80 0.00
CA GLY A 114 -6.38 1.64 0.67
C GLY A 114 -6.38 1.80 2.19
N PRO A 115 -5.82 0.82 2.91
CA PRO A 115 -5.85 0.78 4.38
C PRO A 115 -5.05 1.90 5.05
N ASN A 116 -4.09 2.50 4.33
CA ASN A 116 -3.22 3.57 4.84
C ASN A 116 -3.56 4.95 4.25
N ALA A 117 -4.52 5.02 3.32
CA ALA A 117 -4.88 6.28 2.67
C ALA A 117 -5.57 7.22 3.67
N ASP A 118 -5.14 8.48 3.72
CA ASP A 118 -5.81 9.52 4.49
C ASP A 118 -7.14 9.86 3.81
N PRO A 119 -8.30 9.63 4.45
CA PRO A 119 -9.61 9.90 3.84
C PRO A 119 -9.86 11.39 3.58
N ASP A 120 -9.16 12.27 4.30
CA ASP A 120 -9.31 13.73 4.19
C ASP A 120 -8.23 14.36 3.28
N ALA A 121 -7.36 13.56 2.67
CA ALA A 121 -6.33 14.06 1.77
C ALA A 121 -6.94 14.59 0.46
N GLU A 122 -6.44 15.75 0.05
CA GLU A 122 -6.75 16.33 -1.26
C GLU A 122 -6.10 15.51 -2.38
N PRO A 123 -6.75 15.39 -3.55
CA PRO A 123 -6.22 14.63 -4.67
C PRO A 123 -5.04 15.34 -5.34
N ASP A 124 -4.07 14.55 -5.81
CA ASP A 124 -2.95 15.07 -6.57
C ASP A 124 -3.39 15.53 -7.97
N MET A 125 -3.08 16.77 -8.33
CA MET A 125 -3.34 17.30 -9.67
C MET A 125 -2.29 16.80 -10.66
N LEU A 126 -2.66 15.84 -11.51
CA LEU A 126 -1.79 15.35 -12.59
C LEU A 126 -1.82 16.27 -13.82
N TRP A 127 -2.98 16.83 -14.15
CA TRP A 127 -3.14 17.70 -15.30
C TRP A 127 -4.21 18.75 -15.09
N SER A 128 -3.95 19.99 -15.53
CA SER A 128 -4.99 20.99 -15.72
C SER A 128 -4.86 21.66 -17.07
N ARG A 129 -5.92 21.59 -17.88
CA ARG A 129 -6.00 22.31 -19.15
C ARG A 129 -5.85 23.82 -18.97
N LYS A 130 -6.34 24.37 -17.86
CA LYS A 130 -6.23 25.81 -17.58
C LYS A 130 -4.77 26.22 -17.41
N ILE A 131 -3.96 25.37 -16.76
CA ILE A 131 -2.53 25.61 -16.52
C ILE A 131 -1.73 25.36 -17.80
N ALA A 132 -1.95 24.21 -18.45
CA ALA A 132 -1.18 23.80 -19.62
C ALA A 132 -1.59 24.51 -20.93
N GLY A 133 -2.75 25.16 -20.98
CA GLY A 133 -3.31 25.78 -22.19
C GLY A 133 -3.77 24.77 -23.27
N ARG A 134 -3.60 23.47 -23.03
CA ARG A 134 -3.94 22.37 -23.95
C ARG A 134 -4.47 21.15 -23.21
N PHE A 135 -4.99 20.18 -23.97
CA PHE A 135 -5.31 18.86 -23.45
C PHE A 135 -4.03 18.04 -23.29
N PRO A 136 -4.00 17.07 -22.35
CA PRO A 136 -2.87 16.15 -22.27
C PRO A 136 -2.86 15.28 -23.52
N GLU A 137 -1.67 14.89 -23.98
CA GLU A 137 -1.55 13.81 -24.95
C GLU A 137 -1.71 12.46 -24.23
N SER A 138 -2.22 11.42 -24.93
CA SER A 138 -2.40 10.10 -24.32
C SER A 138 -1.10 9.53 -23.74
N LYS A 139 0.01 9.70 -24.48
CA LYS A 139 1.36 9.31 -24.05
C LYS A 139 1.78 9.99 -22.74
N GLU A 140 1.67 11.31 -22.69
CA GLU A 140 2.02 12.13 -21.52
C GLU A 140 1.18 11.76 -20.30
N LEU A 141 -0.13 11.57 -20.49
CA LEU A 141 -1.02 11.18 -19.40
C LEU A 141 -0.68 9.79 -18.87
N LYS A 142 -0.37 8.82 -19.75
CA LYS A 142 0.08 7.48 -19.33
C LYS A 142 1.38 7.53 -18.54
N GLN A 143 2.33 8.37 -18.94
CA GLN A 143 3.60 8.53 -18.21
C GLN A 143 3.36 9.10 -16.81
N LEU A 144 2.61 10.20 -16.69
CA LEU A 144 2.27 10.82 -15.40
C LEU A 144 1.60 9.83 -14.45
N VAL A 145 0.66 9.02 -14.96
CA VAL A 145 0.00 7.99 -14.16
C VAL A 145 0.96 6.87 -13.81
N ARG A 146 1.76 6.36 -14.77
CA ARG A 146 2.73 5.26 -14.55
C ARG A 146 3.72 5.60 -13.44
N ASP A 147 4.29 6.79 -13.48
CA ASP A 147 5.33 7.23 -12.54
C ASP A 147 4.87 7.11 -11.07
N ILE A 148 3.56 7.09 -10.82
CA ILE A 148 2.97 6.92 -9.49
C ILE A 148 2.41 5.51 -9.30
N VAL A 149 1.51 5.05 -10.19
CA VAL A 149 0.74 3.81 -9.95
C VAL A 149 1.50 2.54 -10.30
N CYS A 150 2.54 2.62 -11.13
CA CYS A 150 3.31 1.47 -11.61
C CYS A 150 4.72 1.90 -12.09
N PRO A 151 5.58 2.45 -11.20
CA PRO A 151 6.81 3.17 -11.58
C PRO A 151 7.81 2.32 -12.38
N GLU A 152 7.87 1.02 -12.10
CA GLU A 152 8.81 0.08 -12.76
C GLU A 152 8.34 -0.37 -14.16
N ARG A 153 7.11 -0.02 -14.57
CA ARG A 153 6.55 -0.47 -15.85
C ARG A 153 7.08 0.39 -17.01
N GLY A 154 7.72 -0.26 -17.97
CA GLY A 154 8.00 0.35 -19.27
C GLY A 154 6.72 0.49 -20.12
N LEU A 155 6.52 1.65 -20.75
CA LEU A 155 5.38 1.94 -21.63
C LEU A 155 5.72 1.85 -23.13
N GLY A 156 6.89 1.27 -23.47
CA GLY A 156 7.31 1.02 -24.85
C GLY A 156 7.43 2.31 -25.67
N HIS A 157 6.63 2.43 -26.74
CA HIS A 157 6.61 3.63 -27.59
C HIS A 157 6.19 4.90 -26.83
N SER A 158 5.48 4.76 -25.71
CA SER A 158 5.09 5.92 -24.90
C SER A 158 6.25 6.46 -24.05
N ASP A 159 7.31 5.69 -23.79
CA ASP A 159 8.50 6.19 -23.06
C ASP A 159 9.54 6.85 -23.98
N LYS A 160 9.50 6.54 -25.28
CA LYS A 160 10.46 7.08 -26.27
C LYS A 160 9.93 8.39 -26.85
N LYS A 161 10.77 9.41 -27.03
CA LYS A 161 10.37 10.72 -27.58
C LYS A 161 9.71 10.59 -28.95
#